data_AF-A0A200QUN9-F1
#
_entry.id   AF-A0A200QUN9-F1
#
_cell.length_a   1.000
_cell.length_b   1.000
_cell.length_c   1.000
_cell.angle_alpha   90.00
_cell.angle_beta   90.00
_cell.angle_gamma   90.00
#
_symmetry.space_group_name_H-M   'P 1'
#
loop_
_entity.id
_entity.type
_entity.pdbx_description
1 polymer ?
#
loop_
_entity_poly.entity_id
_entity_poly.type
_entity_poly.pdbx_seq_one_letter_code
_entity_poly.pdbx_strand_id
1 'polypeptide(L)' 'MDRILRPEGTVIFRDDVDILLKIKSITEGLQWNSQIIDHEDGPLEREKLLFAVKMYWTAPADQGEANTAS' A
#
# COMPACT_ATOMS: atom_id res chain seq x y z
N MET A 1 19.63 11.32 -0.91
CA MET A 1 18.70 10.54 -0.06
C MET A 1 18.12 9.44 -0.92
N ASP A 2 18.34 8.19 -0.55
CA ASP A 2 17.91 7.04 -1.35
C ASP A 2 16.46 6.68 -1.03
N ARG A 3 15.63 6.56 -2.05
CA ARG A 3 14.22 6.19 -1.94
C ARG A 3 14.04 4.81 -2.55
N ILE A 4 13.83 3.81 -1.69
CA ILE A 4 13.59 2.42 -2.11
C ILE A 4 12.23 2.31 -2.83
N LEU A 5 11.23 3.09 -2.40
CA LEU A 5 9.89 3.08 -2.99
C LEU A 5 9.40 4.48 -3.35
N ARG A 6 9.17 4.70 -4.65
CA ARG A 6 8.53 5.91 -5.19
C ARG A 6 7.00 5.81 -5.06
N PRO A 7 6.26 6.92 -5.11
CA PRO A 7 4.80 6.87 -5.20
C PRO A 7 4.42 6.10 -6.46
N GLU A 8 3.30 5.40 -6.38
CA GLU A 8 2.82 4.43 -7.37
C GLU A 8 3.75 3.22 -7.55
N GLY A 9 4.84 3.15 -6.79
CA GLY A 9 5.71 1.98 -6.73
C GLY A 9 5.04 0.84 -5.99
N THR A 10 5.33 -0.37 -6.45
CA THR A 10 4.81 -1.62 -5.89
C THR A 10 5.90 -2.35 -5.12
N VAL A 11 5.51 -2.97 -4.01
CA VAL A 11 6.30 -3.95 -3.27
C VAL A 11 5.52 -5.26 -3.22
N ILE A 12 6.23 -6.37 -3.37
CA ILE A 12 5.67 -7.71 -3.24
C ILE A 12 6.36 -8.38 -2.06
N PHE A 13 5.57 -8.87 -1.11
CA PHE A 13 6.04 -9.69 0.00
C PHE A 13 5.62 -11.14 -0.21
N ARG A 14 6.51 -12.08 0.06
CA ARG A 14 6.25 -13.52 0.03
C ARG A 14 6.61 -14.09 1.39
N ASP A 15 5.62 -14.56 2.13
CA ASP A 15 5.79 -15.09 3.49
C ASP A 15 4.54 -15.85 3.95
N ASP A 16 4.57 -16.40 5.17
CA ASP A 16 3.39 -16.99 5.82
C ASP A 16 2.26 -15.97 5.97
N VAL A 17 1.03 -16.44 5.76
CA VAL A 17 -0.19 -15.64 5.83
C VAL A 17 -0.31 -14.81 7.12
N ASP A 18 0.15 -15.32 8.26
CA ASP A 18 0.08 -14.61 9.54
C ASP A 18 0.95 -13.33 9.53
N ILE A 19 2.13 -13.40 8.90
CA ILE A 19 3.04 -12.26 8.73
C ILE A 19 2.44 -11.28 7.73
N LEU A 20 1.89 -11.77 6.62
CA LEU A 20 1.31 -10.91 5.59
C LEU A 20 0.07 -10.15 6.07
N LEU A 21 -0.75 -10.75 6.93
CA LEU A 21 -1.86 -10.06 7.58
C LEU A 21 -1.39 -8.91 8.47
N LYS A 22 -0.27 -9.10 9.19
CA LYS A 22 0.34 -8.04 9.99
C LYS A 22 0.88 -6.91 9.11
N ILE A 23 1.56 -7.25 8.02
CA ILE A 23 2.07 -6.25 7.06
C ILE A 23 0.89 -5.49 6.43
N LYS A 24 -0.17 -6.19 6.01
CA LYS A 24 -1.38 -5.60 5.44
C LYS A 24 -2.01 -4.54 6.35
N SER A 25 -2.12 -4.83 7.65
CA SER A 25 -2.63 -3.86 8.62
C SER A 25 -1.77 -2.59 8.72
N ILE A 26 -0.44 -2.73 8.63
CA ILE A 26 0.48 -1.59 8.61
C ILE A 26 0.32 -0.80 7.31
N THR A 27 0.27 -1.49 6.16
CA THR A 27 0.16 -0.82 4.85
C THR A 27 -1.16 -0.08 4.68
N GLU A 28 -2.26 -0.61 5.23
CA GLU A 28 -3.55 0.09 5.28
C GLU A 28 -3.48 1.39 6.10
N GLY A 29 -2.81 1.36 7.26
CA GLY A 29 -2.56 2.56 8.07
C GLY A 29 -1.68 3.61 7.38
N LEU A 30 -0.83 3.18 6.46
CA LEU A 30 -0.02 4.05 5.59
C LEU A 30 -0.77 4.52 4.33
N GLN A 31 -2.06 4.16 4.19
CA GLN A 31 -2.89 4.43 3.01
C GLN A 31 -2.31 3.85 1.71
N TRP A 32 -1.66 2.69 1.80
CA TRP A 32 -1.25 1.93 0.63
C TRP A 32 -2.38 1.01 0.20
N ASN A 33 -2.47 0.75 -1.10
CA ASN A 33 -3.40 -0.25 -1.60
C ASN A 33 -2.72 -1.62 -1.52
N SER A 34 -3.29 -2.56 -0.76
CA SER A 34 -2.65 -3.86 -0.55
C SER A 34 -3.63 -5.04 -0.65
N GLN A 35 -3.21 -6.11 -1.34
CA GLN A 35 -4.00 -7.33 -1.57
C GLN A 35 -3.16 -8.58 -1.36
N ILE A 36 -3.70 -9.55 -0.61
CA ILE A 36 -3.11 -10.89 -0.47
C ILE A 36 -3.65 -11.78 -1.61
N ILE A 37 -2.76 -12.54 -2.24
CA ILE A 37 -3.06 -13.47 -3.33
C ILE A 37 -2.53 -14.85 -2.94
N ASP A 38 -3.27 -15.89 -3.33
CA ASP A 38 -2.87 -17.29 -3.14
C ASP A 38 -1.57 -17.63 -3.84
N HIS A 39 -0.87 -18.63 -3.31
CA HIS A 39 0.32 -19.17 -3.94
C HIS A 39 -0.05 -19.94 -5.22
N GLU A 40 0.89 -20.01 -6.17
CA GLU A 40 0.70 -20.69 -7.45
C GLU A 40 0.43 -22.19 -7.27
N ASP A 41 0.94 -22.78 -6.19
CA ASP A 41 0.70 -24.19 -5.85
C ASP A 41 -0.66 -24.45 -5.17
N GLY A 42 -1.43 -23.38 -4.88
CA GLY A 42 -2.84 -23.47 -4.49
C GLY A 42 -3.23 -22.75 -3.18
N PRO A 43 -4.52 -22.78 -2.82
CA PRO A 43 -5.06 -22.04 -1.68
C PRO A 43 -4.71 -22.64 -0.31
N LEU A 44 -4.29 -23.92 -0.26
CA LEU A 44 -3.94 -24.61 0.99
C LEU A 44 -2.52 -24.31 1.47
N GLU A 45 -1.69 -23.68 0.64
CA GLU A 45 -0.36 -23.27 1.03
C GLU A 45 -0.42 -22.06 1.96
N ARG A 46 0.32 -22.13 3.07
CA ARG A 46 0.35 -21.04 4.06
C ARG A 46 1.19 -19.86 3.60
N GLU A 47 2.19 -20.12 2.76
CA GLU A 47 2.95 -19.07 2.10
C GLU A 47 2.05 -18.40 1.06
N LYS A 48 1.98 -17.07 1.09
CA LYS A 48 1.15 -16.28 0.16
C LYS A 48 1.96 -15.11 -0.37
N LEU A 49 1.35 -14.33 -1.26
CA LEU A 49 1.90 -13.08 -1.76
C LEU A 49 1.07 -11.90 -1.31
N LEU A 50 1.70 -10.83 -0.80
CA LEU A 50 1.07 -9.54 -0.58
C LEU A 50 1.59 -8.54 -1.61
N PHE A 51 0.70 -8.06 -2.46
CA PHE A 51 0.96 -6.95 -3.38
C PHE A 51 0.58 -5.65 -2.69
N ALA A 52 1.52 -4.72 -2.52
CA ALA A 52 1.27 -3.44 -1.89
C ALA A 52 1.77 -2.29 -2.77
N VAL A 53 0.88 -1.36 -3.10
CA VAL A 53 1.15 -0.19 -3.94
C VAL A 53 1.12 1.06 -3.06
N LYS A 54 2.24 1.79 -3.04
CA LYS A 54 2.32 3.06 -2.32
C LYS A 54 1.54 4.12 -3.09
N MET A 55 0.44 4.57 -2.53
CA MET A 55 -0.38 5.58 -3.18
C MET A 55 0.37 6.93 -3.24
N TYR A 56 0.13 7.68 -4.30
CA TYR A 56 0.51 9.08 -4.34
C TYR A 56 -0.45 9.86 -3.45
N TRP A 57 0.01 10.21 -2.24
CA TRP A 57 -0.77 11.00 -1.30
C TRP A 57 -0.28 12.44 -1.31
N THR A 58 -1.19 13.37 -1.58
CA THR A 58 -0.97 14.81 -1.38
C THR A 58 -2.01 15.31 -0.38
N ALA A 59 -1.58 16.22 0.50
CA ALA A 59 -2.52 16.91 1.37
C ALA A 59 -3.58 17.63 0.50
N PRO A 60 -4.87 17.60 0.89
CA PRO A 60 -5.89 18.36 0.20
C PRO A 60 -5.50 19.85 0.19
N ALA A 61 -5.79 20.53 -0.92
CA ALA A 61 -5.51 21.96 -1.05
C ALA A 61 -6.32 22.75 -0.01
N ASP A 62 -5.65 23.69 0.66
CA ASP A 62 -6.29 24.57 1.63
C ASP A 62 -7.28 25.49 0.90
N GLN A 63 -8.57 25.43 1.24
CA GLN A 63 -9.63 26.22 0.58
C GLN A 63 -9.67 27.67 1.11
N GLY A 64 -8.50 28.31 1.26
CA GLY A 64 -8.35 29.61 1.90
C GLY A 64 -8.30 30.83 0.98
N GLU A 65 -8.15 30.68 -0.34
CA GLU A 65 -7.79 31.81 -1.23
C GLU A 65 -8.75 32.06 -2.41
N ALA A 66 -10.00 31.57 -2.36
CA ALA A 66 -10.95 31.72 -3.48
C ALA A 66 -11.96 32.88 -3.36
N ASN A 67 -11.91 33.72 -2.31
CA ASN A 67 -12.97 34.72 -2.03
C ASN A 67 -12.55 36.21 -2.14
N THR A 68 -11.45 36.54 -2.81
CA THR A 68 -10.97 37.95 -2.90
C THR A 68 -10.73 38.46 -4.32
N ALA A 69 -11.59 38.07 -5.27
CA ALA A 69 -11.68 38.76 -6.55
C ALA A 69 -13.16 38.94 -6.95
N SER A 70 -13.74 40.05 -6.54
CA SER A 70 -14.96 40.66 -7.09
C SER A 70 -14.75 42.17 -7.19
#